data_AF-A0A8H8TWR3-F1
#
_entry.id   AF-A0A8H8TWR3-F1
#
_cell.length_a   1.000
_cell.length_b   1.000
_cell.length_c   1.000
_cell.angle_alpha   90.00
_cell.angle_beta   90.00
_cell.angle_gamma   90.00
#
_symmetry.space_group_name_H-M   'P 1'
#
loop_
_entity.id
_entity.type
_entity.pdbx_description
1 polymer ?
#
loop_
_entity_poly.entity_id
_entity_poly.type
_entity_poly.pdbx_seq_one_letter_code
_entity_poly.pdbx_strand_id
1 'polypeptide(L)'
;MSVIMSTAKRDDSPQFPEQIALVYADALPPQLWLEQLKVLLAKLTSTNVAVERLDRLNPSGKVCIFLSEMEHAFLSKMDETRFEKIKALLTRSQGVFWITRGAALESSTTSAILDLFRLTFDLSIGNSVVDCEYALRDSGILIPRMYSDVAETHSIPAAELMDTRIELFYQSNTELRLDVAVPGLLDSLAFIHAGPIHETLPDDFVEIRPEAFGLNFRYLMVSMGQLKGKVMGFEYSGRITRLGPNPSHGLKINDRICALTHNGHYSNTVRVHSDGVARIPDDMTFDVAATIPMIFIIAYHALVDTARLESGETVLIHAAAGGVGQAAIMIAKCIGAKIFVTVESNEKRDFLTKAYGIPPNNMFSSRDNSFAAAIMAATDFKGVDVLLNSLSGELLQEGWNTMAYHGRLVEIGKRDIQLNKNLEMLPSHRAISFSAIDLIHLGNYKNRVVSRVLASVLELFSNQDVQPVQPISVLPISEIQRGFRILQAGKQFGKIVIKPQPGDLIQVLPTRKV
;
A
#
# COMPACT_ATOMS: atom_id res chain seq x y z
N MET A 1 -18.48 39.58 36.41
CA MET A 1 -19.26 39.20 37.59
C MET A 1 -18.79 37.81 37.98
N SER A 2 -18.01 37.66 39.05
CA SER A 2 -17.43 36.37 39.43
C SER A 2 -18.29 35.76 40.54
N VAL A 3 -18.87 34.60 40.29
CA VAL A 3 -19.64 33.85 41.29
C VAL A 3 -18.71 32.80 41.89
N ILE A 4 -18.50 32.86 43.21
CA ILE A 4 -17.85 31.81 43.98
C ILE A 4 -18.97 30.89 44.49
N MET A 5 -18.93 29.61 44.10
CA MET A 5 -19.81 28.58 44.63
C MET A 5 -18.97 27.60 45.45
N SER A 6 -19.39 27.35 46.68
CA SER A 6 -18.74 26.40 47.61
C SER A 6 -19.75 25.33 47.99
N THR A 7 -19.34 24.06 48.00
CA THR A 7 -20.17 22.94 48.48
C THR A 7 -19.75 22.55 49.91
N ALA A 8 -20.71 22.16 50.75
CA ALA A 8 -20.43 21.66 52.10
C ALA A 8 -19.76 20.27 52.07
N LYS A 9 -18.87 19.99 53.04
CA LYS A 9 -18.39 18.62 53.30
C LYS A 9 -19.56 17.78 53.82
N ARG A 10 -19.74 16.56 53.31
CA ARG A 10 -20.74 15.61 53.81
C ARG A 10 -20.33 15.03 55.17
N ASP A 11 -21.33 14.79 56.02
CA ASP A 11 -21.18 14.23 57.37
C ASP A 11 -21.20 12.68 57.42
N ASP A 12 -21.52 12.00 56.32
CA ASP A 12 -21.52 10.53 56.29
C ASP A 12 -20.09 9.99 56.20
N SER A 13 -19.74 9.09 57.13
CA SER A 13 -18.44 8.42 57.11
C SER A 13 -18.41 7.40 55.95
N PRO A 14 -17.33 7.38 55.13
CA PRO A 14 -17.23 6.48 54.00
C PRO A 14 -17.31 5.01 54.43
N GLN A 15 -17.97 4.17 53.63
CA GLN A 15 -18.06 2.72 53.87
C GLN A 15 -17.20 1.98 52.84
N PHE A 16 -16.31 1.11 53.29
CA PHE A 16 -15.36 0.42 52.41
C PHE A 16 -15.61 -1.10 52.36
N PRO A 17 -15.14 -1.79 51.31
CA PRO A 17 -15.23 -3.25 51.20
C PRO A 17 -14.51 -3.95 52.35
N GLU A 18 -15.07 -5.06 52.84
CA GLU A 18 -14.53 -5.82 53.99
C GLU A 18 -13.18 -6.51 53.70
N GLN A 19 -12.88 -6.79 52.42
CA GLN A 19 -11.67 -7.49 52.00
C GLN A 19 -11.04 -6.84 50.77
N ILE A 20 -9.74 -6.56 50.86
CA ILE A 20 -8.95 -5.98 49.77
C ILE A 20 -7.75 -6.87 49.47
N ALA A 21 -7.50 -7.13 48.19
CA ALA A 21 -6.32 -7.87 47.73
C ALA A 21 -5.45 -7.00 46.80
N LEU A 22 -4.17 -6.85 47.12
CA LEU A 22 -3.14 -6.37 46.21
C LEU A 22 -2.65 -7.56 45.38
N VAL A 23 -2.94 -7.54 44.08
CA VAL A 23 -2.76 -8.70 43.19
C VAL A 23 -1.56 -8.47 42.26
N TYR A 24 -0.65 -9.44 42.23
CA TYR A 24 0.48 -9.50 41.30
C TYR A 24 0.57 -10.86 40.60
N ALA A 25 1.16 -10.92 39.41
CA ALA A 25 1.32 -12.15 38.63
C ALA A 25 2.79 -12.56 38.51
N ASP A 26 3.58 -11.76 37.78
CA ASP A 26 4.97 -12.09 37.44
C ASP A 26 5.96 -11.44 38.42
N ALA A 27 5.95 -10.11 38.53
CA ALA A 27 6.83 -9.33 39.40
C ALA A 27 6.03 -8.58 40.48
N LEU A 28 6.61 -8.50 41.68
CA LEU A 28 6.10 -7.65 42.76
C LEU A 28 6.65 -6.24 42.58
N PRO A 29 5.84 -5.19 42.78
CA PRO A 29 6.36 -3.83 42.93
C PRO A 29 7.39 -3.76 44.08
N PRO A 30 8.23 -2.70 44.15
CA PRO A 30 9.23 -2.52 45.18
C PRO A 30 8.63 -2.67 46.58
N GLN A 31 9.24 -3.55 47.37
CA GLN A 31 8.69 -4.02 48.65
C GLN A 31 8.35 -2.87 49.62
N LEU A 32 9.19 -1.84 49.70
CA LEU A 32 8.99 -0.70 50.58
C LEU A 32 7.75 0.13 50.19
N TRP A 33 7.53 0.32 48.88
CA TRP A 33 6.34 1.00 48.37
C TRP A 33 5.08 0.15 48.59
N LEU A 34 5.17 -1.15 48.35
CA LEU A 34 4.05 -2.08 48.52
C LEU A 34 3.57 -2.15 49.98
N GLU A 35 4.50 -2.25 50.94
CA GLU A 35 4.17 -2.22 52.36
C GLU A 35 3.58 -0.87 52.79
N GLN A 36 4.10 0.24 52.25
CA GLN A 36 3.53 1.56 52.50
C GLN A 36 2.09 1.67 52.00
N LEU A 37 1.82 1.24 50.76
CA LEU A 37 0.47 1.24 50.18
C LEU A 37 -0.49 0.37 51.00
N LYS A 38 -0.05 -0.85 51.38
CA LYS A 38 -0.82 -1.78 52.21
C LYS A 38 -1.21 -1.17 53.56
N VAL A 39 -0.25 -0.55 54.27
CA VAL A 39 -0.50 0.10 55.56
C VAL A 39 -1.47 1.26 55.41
N LEU A 40 -1.31 2.09 54.37
CA LEU A 40 -2.18 3.24 54.14
C LEU A 40 -3.61 2.82 53.74
N LEU A 41 -3.76 1.79 52.90
CA LEU A 41 -5.08 1.23 52.55
C LEU A 41 -5.76 0.59 53.75
N ALA A 42 -5.03 -0.18 54.57
CA ALA A 42 -5.58 -0.77 55.80
C ALA A 42 -6.02 0.32 56.77
N LYS A 43 -5.26 1.40 56.89
CA LYS A 43 -5.63 2.56 57.71
C LYS A 43 -6.83 3.32 57.15
N LEU A 44 -6.92 3.49 55.83
CA LEU A 44 -8.01 4.19 55.16
C LEU A 44 -9.33 3.44 55.33
N THR A 45 -9.29 2.12 55.17
CA THR A 45 -10.50 1.28 55.05
C THR A 45 -10.86 0.56 56.33
N SER A 46 -9.96 0.52 57.32
CA SER A 46 -10.07 -0.31 58.53
C SER A 46 -10.28 -1.80 58.23
N THR A 47 -9.78 -2.26 57.07
CA THR A 47 -9.95 -3.64 56.59
C THR A 47 -8.62 -4.34 56.39
N ASN A 48 -8.66 -5.67 56.28
CA ASN A 48 -7.46 -6.45 56.01
C ASN A 48 -7.09 -6.37 54.53
N VAL A 49 -5.87 -5.91 54.25
CA VAL A 49 -5.30 -5.82 52.91
C VAL A 49 -4.29 -6.96 52.72
N ALA A 50 -4.69 -7.98 51.96
CA ALA A 50 -3.83 -9.12 51.63
C ALA A 50 -3.00 -8.83 50.38
N VAL A 51 -1.77 -9.36 50.32
CA VAL A 51 -0.96 -9.37 49.09
C VAL A 51 -1.01 -10.78 48.54
N GLU A 52 -1.60 -10.96 47.35
CA GLU A 52 -1.89 -12.28 46.80
C GLU A 52 -1.38 -12.41 45.36
N ARG A 53 -0.88 -13.61 45.02
CA ARG A 53 -0.46 -13.93 43.66
C ARG A 53 -1.68 -14.37 42.84
N LEU A 54 -1.81 -13.86 41.61
CA LEU A 54 -2.95 -14.10 40.71
C LEU A 54 -3.30 -15.60 40.57
N ASP A 55 -2.28 -16.47 40.49
CA ASP A 55 -2.48 -17.91 40.33
C ASP A 55 -3.25 -18.57 41.48
N ARG A 56 -3.11 -18.01 42.69
CA ARG A 56 -3.64 -18.54 43.96
C ARG A 56 -4.78 -17.70 44.53
N LEU A 57 -5.12 -16.60 43.88
CA LEU A 57 -6.14 -15.65 44.34
C LEU A 57 -7.52 -16.31 44.29
N ASN A 58 -8.26 -16.19 45.39
CA ASN A 58 -9.72 -16.30 45.39
C ASN A 58 -10.34 -14.89 45.39
N PRO A 59 -10.88 -14.42 44.25
CA PRO A 59 -11.37 -13.04 44.12
C PRO A 59 -12.75 -12.80 44.74
N SER A 60 -13.52 -13.87 45.04
CA SER A 60 -14.89 -13.75 45.52
C SER A 60 -14.99 -12.96 46.82
N GLY A 61 -15.81 -11.89 46.81
CA GLY A 61 -16.02 -11.02 47.97
C GLY A 61 -14.92 -9.99 48.22
N LYS A 62 -13.91 -9.89 47.34
CA LYS A 62 -12.80 -8.95 47.48
C LYS A 62 -12.86 -7.82 46.46
N VAL A 63 -12.40 -6.64 46.83
CA VAL A 63 -11.94 -5.64 45.86
C VAL A 63 -10.46 -5.89 45.57
N CYS A 64 -10.12 -6.03 44.30
CA CYS A 64 -8.78 -6.42 43.87
C CYS A 64 -8.07 -5.24 43.22
N ILE A 65 -6.90 -4.86 43.75
CA ILE A 65 -6.02 -3.86 43.14
C ILE A 65 -4.96 -4.61 42.34
N PHE A 66 -5.03 -4.53 41.01
CA PHE A 66 -4.13 -5.26 40.12
C PHE A 66 -2.88 -4.43 39.79
N LEU A 67 -1.71 -4.96 40.18
CA LEU A 67 -0.42 -4.25 40.14
C LEU A 67 0.55 -4.80 39.09
N SER A 68 0.21 -5.92 38.43
CA SER A 68 1.16 -6.62 37.53
C SER A 68 1.54 -5.82 36.28
N GLU A 69 0.74 -4.83 35.89
CA GLU A 69 0.96 -3.96 34.73
C GLU A 69 1.79 -2.71 35.04
N MET A 70 2.28 -2.57 36.29
CA MET A 70 3.08 -1.40 36.69
C MET A 70 4.49 -1.44 36.11
N GLU A 71 5.16 -2.59 36.16
CA GLU A 71 6.55 -2.76 35.71
C GLU A 71 6.66 -3.40 34.33
N HIS A 72 5.75 -4.33 34.00
CA HIS A 72 5.80 -5.14 32.79
C HIS A 72 4.42 -5.26 32.14
N ALA A 73 4.40 -5.29 30.80
CA ALA A 73 3.18 -5.44 30.02
C ALA A 73 2.61 -6.86 30.13
N PHE A 74 1.89 -7.15 31.21
CA PHE A 74 1.31 -8.45 31.49
C PHE A 74 0.39 -8.96 30.35
N LEU A 75 -0.46 -8.09 29.81
CA LEU A 75 -1.40 -8.39 28.72
C LEU A 75 -0.70 -8.68 27.38
N SER A 76 0.57 -8.31 27.21
CA SER A 76 1.32 -8.53 25.96
C SER A 76 1.71 -10.00 25.72
N LYS A 77 1.70 -10.83 26.77
CA LYS A 77 2.04 -12.26 26.73
C LYS A 77 0.89 -13.09 27.32
N MET A 78 -0.29 -12.98 26.69
CA MET A 78 -1.49 -13.69 27.11
C MET A 78 -1.49 -15.14 26.60
N ASP A 79 -1.81 -16.07 27.49
CA ASP A 79 -2.13 -17.46 27.17
C ASP A 79 -3.51 -17.83 27.74
N GLU A 80 -4.01 -19.02 27.39
CA GLU A 80 -5.34 -19.50 27.82
C GLU A 80 -5.48 -19.57 29.35
N THR A 81 -4.41 -19.96 30.05
CA THR A 81 -4.43 -20.10 31.52
C THR A 81 -4.51 -18.72 32.19
N ARG A 82 -3.68 -17.77 31.73
CA ARG A 82 -3.67 -16.38 32.19
C ARG A 82 -4.99 -15.69 31.92
N PHE A 83 -5.58 -15.93 30.74
CA PHE A 83 -6.87 -15.37 30.36
C PHE A 83 -7.98 -15.82 31.33
N GLU A 84 -8.08 -17.12 31.63
CA GLU A 84 -9.11 -17.61 32.56
C GLU A 84 -8.92 -17.06 33.99
N LYS A 85 -7.69 -16.79 34.43
CA LYS A 85 -7.42 -16.14 35.71
C LYS A 85 -7.88 -14.68 35.73
N ILE A 86 -7.60 -13.91 34.67
CA ILE A 86 -8.09 -12.53 34.55
C ILE A 86 -9.61 -12.47 34.43
N LYS A 87 -10.21 -13.38 33.67
CA LYS A 87 -11.66 -13.52 33.58
C LYS A 87 -12.27 -13.80 34.96
N ALA A 88 -11.70 -14.72 35.74
CA ALA A 88 -12.16 -14.98 37.11
C ALA A 88 -12.01 -13.74 38.02
N LEU A 89 -10.90 -13.01 37.92
CA LEU A 89 -10.67 -11.76 38.64
C LEU A 89 -11.76 -10.72 38.32
N LEU A 90 -12.00 -10.46 37.04
CA LEU A 90 -12.95 -9.43 36.57
C LEU A 90 -14.42 -9.80 36.81
N THR A 91 -14.77 -11.09 36.82
CA THR A 91 -16.17 -11.54 36.92
C THR A 91 -16.60 -11.92 38.33
N ARG A 92 -15.67 -12.23 39.24
CA ARG A 92 -16.00 -12.74 40.58
C ARG A 92 -15.60 -11.80 41.73
N SER A 93 -14.76 -10.80 41.47
CA SER A 93 -14.45 -9.77 42.48
C SER A 93 -15.61 -8.80 42.64
N GLN A 94 -15.66 -8.11 43.78
CA GLN A 94 -16.60 -7.01 43.99
C GLN A 94 -16.23 -5.77 43.17
N GLY A 95 -14.96 -5.66 42.79
CA GLY A 95 -14.44 -4.61 41.93
C GLY A 95 -12.95 -4.77 41.68
N VAL A 96 -12.48 -4.22 40.57
CA VAL A 96 -11.07 -4.27 40.20
C VAL A 96 -10.55 -2.85 40.00
N PHE A 97 -9.48 -2.51 40.69
CA PHE A 97 -8.72 -1.29 40.45
C PHE A 97 -7.44 -1.66 39.71
N TRP A 98 -7.39 -1.37 38.41
CA TRP A 98 -6.32 -1.82 37.52
C TRP A 98 -5.29 -0.71 37.31
N ILE A 99 -4.04 -0.94 37.73
CA ILE A 99 -2.98 0.06 37.64
C ILE A 99 -2.03 -0.31 36.49
N THR A 100 -1.89 0.58 35.50
CA THR A 100 -1.05 0.41 34.31
C THR A 100 0.17 1.33 34.30
N ARG A 101 1.16 0.98 33.46
CA ARG A 101 2.44 1.66 33.28
C ARG A 101 2.31 3.17 33.05
N GLY A 102 3.10 3.97 33.78
CA GLY A 102 3.24 5.42 33.55
C GLY A 102 3.65 6.23 34.78
N ALA A 103 3.52 5.68 35.99
CA ALA A 103 3.94 6.35 37.20
C ALA A 103 5.35 5.90 37.64
N ALA A 104 6.27 6.84 37.81
CA ALA A 104 7.38 6.59 38.74
C ALA A 104 6.78 6.25 40.11
N LEU A 105 7.36 5.28 40.82
CA LEU A 105 6.93 4.91 42.16
C LEU A 105 7.38 5.98 43.15
N GLU A 106 6.69 7.12 43.11
CA GLU A 106 6.86 8.26 43.99
C GLU A 106 5.73 8.29 45.01
N SER A 107 5.89 9.09 46.06
CA SER A 107 4.86 9.29 47.09
C SER A 107 3.54 9.85 46.52
N SER A 108 3.61 10.61 45.42
CA SER A 108 2.45 11.17 44.71
C SER A 108 1.52 10.08 44.14
N THR A 109 2.09 8.97 43.65
CA THR A 109 1.34 7.82 43.12
C THR A 109 0.52 7.13 44.20
N THR A 110 1.11 6.94 45.39
CA THR A 110 0.41 6.33 46.53
C THR A 110 -0.77 7.18 46.99
N SER A 111 -0.60 8.51 47.06
CA SER A 111 -1.69 9.43 47.41
C SER A 111 -2.82 9.35 46.38
N ALA A 112 -2.50 9.40 45.09
CA ALA A 112 -3.50 9.33 44.02
C ALA A 112 -4.28 8.01 44.05
N ILE A 113 -3.62 6.87 44.32
CA ILE A 113 -4.28 5.57 44.48
C ILE A 113 -5.27 5.62 45.64
N LEU A 114 -4.89 6.19 46.79
CA LEU A 114 -5.78 6.28 47.96
C LEU A 114 -6.98 7.19 47.69
N ASP A 115 -6.76 8.33 47.05
CA ASP A 115 -7.83 9.28 46.72
C ASP A 115 -8.82 8.69 45.71
N LEU A 116 -8.32 8.03 44.65
CA LEU A 116 -9.16 7.35 43.66
C LEU A 116 -9.87 6.13 44.25
N PHE A 117 -9.18 5.34 45.08
CA PHE A 117 -9.80 4.20 45.75
C PHE A 117 -10.93 4.67 46.65
N ARG A 118 -10.71 5.75 47.41
CA ARG A 118 -11.76 6.37 48.23
C ARG A 118 -12.94 6.86 47.39
N LEU A 119 -12.69 7.48 46.25
CA LEU A 119 -13.76 7.97 45.37
C LEU A 119 -14.55 6.82 44.73
N THR A 120 -13.88 5.73 44.37
CA THR A 120 -14.46 4.65 43.55
C THR A 120 -15.12 3.56 44.38
N PHE A 121 -14.59 3.24 45.56
CA PHE A 121 -15.02 2.12 46.39
C PHE A 121 -15.63 2.55 47.73
N ASP A 122 -16.03 3.81 47.87
CA ASP A 122 -16.89 4.24 48.98
C ASP A 122 -18.34 3.83 48.71
N LEU A 123 -18.74 2.73 49.35
CA LEU A 123 -20.06 2.10 49.27
C LEU A 123 -21.18 2.99 49.85
N SER A 124 -20.85 4.04 50.60
CA SER A 124 -21.83 5.02 51.08
C SER A 124 -22.32 5.95 49.95
N ILE A 125 -21.57 6.02 48.85
CA ILE A 125 -21.89 6.84 47.68
C ILE A 125 -22.75 5.99 46.73
N GLY A 126 -24.07 5.95 46.95
CA GLY A 126 -24.99 5.24 46.04
C GLY A 126 -24.84 5.72 44.58
N ASN A 127 -24.90 4.79 43.60
CA ASN A 127 -24.77 4.94 42.12
C ASN A 127 -24.42 6.32 41.54
N SER A 128 -23.39 6.98 42.06
CA SER A 128 -22.87 8.20 41.46
C SER A 128 -22.03 7.80 40.25
N VAL A 129 -22.05 8.62 39.19
CA VAL A 129 -21.28 8.36 37.98
C VAL A 129 -19.80 8.57 38.31
N VAL A 130 -19.11 7.49 38.67
CA VAL A 130 -17.65 7.46 38.82
C VAL A 130 -17.04 7.09 37.47
N ASP A 131 -15.97 7.77 37.08
CA ASP A 131 -15.25 7.45 35.86
C ASP A 131 -14.51 6.11 35.97
N CYS A 132 -14.33 5.43 34.84
CA CYS A 132 -13.64 4.14 34.81
C CYS A 132 -12.17 4.25 34.36
N GLU A 133 -11.70 5.46 34.03
CA GLU A 133 -10.35 5.70 33.56
C GLU A 133 -9.80 7.03 34.12
N TYR A 134 -8.57 6.99 34.60
CA TYR A 134 -7.87 8.12 35.20
C TYR A 134 -6.41 8.13 34.77
N ALA A 135 -5.82 9.32 34.62
CA ALA A 135 -4.40 9.50 34.34
C ALA A 135 -3.76 10.43 35.37
N LEU A 136 -2.64 10.02 35.96
CA LEU A 136 -1.85 10.88 36.84
C LEU A 136 -0.78 11.62 36.01
N ARG A 137 -0.83 12.96 35.99
CA ARG A 137 0.20 13.81 35.35
C ARG A 137 0.48 15.03 36.23
N ASP A 138 1.76 15.37 36.41
CA ASP A 138 2.19 16.55 37.18
C ASP A 138 1.53 16.67 38.57
N SER A 139 1.40 15.53 39.28
CA SER A 139 0.70 15.39 40.57
C SER A 139 -0.82 15.62 40.57
N GLY A 140 -1.45 15.80 39.40
CA GLY A 140 -2.89 15.93 39.24
C GLY A 140 -3.55 14.67 38.66
N ILE A 141 -4.76 14.37 39.13
CA ILE A 141 -5.63 13.33 38.55
C ILE A 141 -6.40 13.95 37.39
N LEU A 142 -6.18 13.44 36.17
CA LEU A 142 -6.88 13.83 34.95
C LEU A 142 -7.89 12.74 34.57
N ILE A 143 -9.01 13.18 34.01
CA ILE A 143 -10.08 12.30 33.53
C ILE A 143 -10.22 12.49 32.02
N PRO A 144 -10.13 11.42 31.20
CA PRO A 144 -10.32 11.54 29.77
C PRO A 144 -11.77 11.96 29.46
N ARG A 145 -11.91 12.92 28.57
CA ARG A 145 -13.19 13.41 28.06
C ARG A 145 -13.09 13.51 26.55
N MET A 146 -14.09 12.97 25.86
CA MET A 146 -14.23 13.15 24.41
C MET A 146 -15.11 14.38 24.17
N TYR A 147 -14.64 15.31 23.36
CA TYR A 147 -15.43 16.43 22.87
C TYR A 147 -15.25 16.55 21.36
N SER A 148 -16.27 17.05 20.69
CA SER A 148 -16.18 17.39 19.27
C SER A 148 -15.37 18.68 19.14
N ASP A 149 -14.17 18.60 18.59
CA ASP A 149 -13.38 19.79 18.26
C ASP A 149 -13.79 20.32 16.88
N VAL A 150 -14.82 21.16 16.89
CA VAL A 150 -15.38 21.77 15.68
C VAL A 150 -14.38 22.73 15.04
N ALA A 151 -13.49 23.35 15.83
CA ALA A 151 -12.50 24.30 15.33
C ALA A 151 -11.37 23.57 14.58
N GLU A 152 -10.87 22.46 15.11
CA GLU A 152 -9.92 21.58 14.40
C GLU A 152 -10.57 20.92 13.16
N THR A 153 -11.84 20.52 13.26
CA THR A 153 -12.58 19.95 12.11
C THR A 153 -12.74 20.97 10.98
N HIS A 154 -12.85 22.26 11.30
CA HIS A 154 -12.87 23.35 10.32
C HIS A 154 -11.47 23.86 9.93
N SER A 155 -10.42 23.55 10.70
CA SER A 155 -9.03 23.87 10.38
C SER A 155 -8.38 22.82 9.48
N ILE A 156 -8.86 21.58 9.51
CA ILE A 156 -8.73 20.64 8.41
C ILE A 156 -9.48 21.30 7.24
N PRO A 157 -8.82 21.61 6.12
CA PRO A 157 -9.53 22.03 4.93
C PRO A 157 -10.40 20.84 4.53
N ALA A 158 -11.65 20.82 4.98
CA ALA A 158 -12.71 20.11 4.30
C ALA A 158 -12.51 20.51 2.85
N ALA A 159 -12.21 19.53 1.99
CA ALA A 159 -12.01 19.74 0.58
C ALA A 159 -13.02 20.79 0.11
N GLU A 160 -12.56 22.04 -0.04
CA GLU A 160 -13.28 23.03 -0.80
C GLU A 160 -13.48 22.28 -2.10
N LEU A 161 -14.73 21.90 -2.38
CA LEU A 161 -15.15 21.29 -3.63
C LEU A 161 -14.35 22.00 -4.70
N MET A 162 -13.36 21.28 -5.23
CA MET A 162 -12.30 21.91 -6.00
C MET A 162 -12.98 22.78 -7.04
N ASP A 163 -12.75 24.10 -7.00
CA ASP A 163 -13.38 25.07 -7.91
C ASP A 163 -12.83 24.85 -9.33
N THR A 164 -13.20 23.71 -9.89
CA THR A 164 -12.67 23.16 -11.13
C THR A 164 -13.35 23.89 -12.27
N ARG A 165 -12.54 24.31 -13.23
CA ARG A 165 -13.03 24.87 -14.48
C ARG A 165 -12.98 23.79 -15.53
N ILE A 166 -13.97 23.84 -16.42
CA ILE A 166 -13.99 22.98 -17.59
C ILE A 166 -13.21 23.70 -18.69
N GLU A 167 -12.11 23.09 -19.14
CA GLU A 167 -11.28 23.62 -20.22
C GLU A 167 -11.05 22.55 -21.29
N LEU A 168 -10.69 22.98 -22.51
CA LEU A 168 -10.24 22.06 -23.56
C LEU A 168 -8.89 21.46 -23.20
N PHE A 169 -8.71 20.16 -23.49
CA PHE A 169 -7.44 19.50 -23.25
C PHE A 169 -6.32 20.04 -24.14
N TYR A 170 -6.55 20.11 -25.46
CA TYR A 170 -5.59 20.69 -26.39
C TYR A 170 -5.70 22.22 -26.37
N GLN A 171 -4.63 22.88 -25.91
CA GLN A 171 -4.51 24.34 -25.83
C GLN A 171 -3.16 24.75 -26.43
N SER A 172 -3.09 25.92 -27.08
CA SER A 172 -1.88 26.32 -27.82
C SER A 172 -0.73 26.82 -26.93
N ASN A 173 -1.02 27.38 -25.76
CA ASN A 173 -0.06 28.21 -25.01
C ASN A 173 0.23 27.73 -23.58
N THR A 174 -0.50 26.74 -23.07
CA THR A 174 -0.36 26.30 -21.69
C THR A 174 -0.27 24.79 -21.61
N GLU A 175 0.72 24.31 -20.86
CA GLU A 175 0.84 22.89 -20.53
C GLU A 175 -0.20 22.55 -19.46
N LEU A 176 -1.10 21.65 -19.80
CA LEU A 176 -1.98 20.99 -18.83
C LEU A 176 -1.37 19.65 -18.47
N ARG A 177 -1.36 19.30 -17.19
CA ARG A 177 -0.98 17.96 -16.75
C ARG A 177 -1.92 17.43 -15.68
N LEU A 178 -2.17 16.12 -15.70
CA LEU A 178 -2.93 15.46 -14.65
C LEU A 178 -2.13 15.49 -13.34
N ASP A 179 -2.82 15.86 -12.27
CA ASP A 179 -2.32 15.84 -10.90
C ASP A 179 -3.26 15.09 -9.96
N VAL A 180 -2.73 14.66 -8.83
CA VAL A 180 -3.49 14.01 -7.75
C VAL A 180 -3.57 15.02 -6.61
N ALA A 181 -4.67 15.76 -6.52
CA ALA A 181 -4.77 16.82 -5.52
C ALA A 181 -4.86 16.27 -4.08
N VAL A 182 -5.53 15.12 -3.87
CA VAL A 182 -5.59 14.44 -2.57
C VAL A 182 -5.29 12.95 -2.75
N PRO A 183 -4.06 12.49 -2.42
CA PRO A 183 -3.73 11.08 -2.46
C PRO A 183 -4.72 10.22 -1.64
N GLY A 184 -5.20 9.13 -2.21
CA GLY A 184 -6.22 8.24 -1.61
C GLY A 184 -7.65 8.51 -2.12
N LEU A 185 -7.92 9.69 -2.69
CA LEU A 185 -9.23 10.05 -3.24
C LEU A 185 -9.15 10.20 -4.76
N LEU A 186 -9.64 9.22 -5.52
CA LEU A 186 -9.59 9.27 -6.99
C LEU A 186 -10.41 10.42 -7.60
N ASP A 187 -11.42 10.90 -6.89
CA ASP A 187 -12.22 12.05 -7.32
C ASP A 187 -11.42 13.37 -7.30
N SER A 188 -10.24 13.37 -6.67
CA SER A 188 -9.30 14.49 -6.68
C SER A 188 -8.39 14.54 -7.93
N LEU A 189 -8.51 13.56 -8.84
CA LEU A 189 -7.78 13.57 -10.10
C LEU A 189 -8.30 14.69 -10.98
N ALA A 190 -7.47 15.72 -11.17
CA ALA A 190 -7.80 16.87 -11.98
C ALA A 190 -6.54 17.37 -12.70
N PHE A 191 -6.72 18.13 -13.77
CA PHE A 191 -5.61 18.75 -14.48
C PHE A 191 -5.20 20.05 -13.80
N ILE A 192 -3.93 20.41 -13.94
CA ILE A 192 -3.40 21.69 -13.49
C ILE A 192 -2.65 22.35 -14.64
N HIS A 193 -2.62 23.69 -14.60
CA HIS A 193 -1.70 24.48 -15.42
C HIS A 193 -0.27 24.29 -14.90
N ALA A 194 0.57 23.58 -15.64
CA ALA A 194 1.95 23.26 -15.25
C ALA A 194 2.93 24.42 -15.52
N GLY A 195 2.51 25.42 -16.29
CA GLY A 195 3.30 26.58 -16.69
C GLY A 195 3.20 26.85 -18.20
N PRO A 196 3.87 27.90 -18.69
CA PRO A 196 3.99 28.13 -20.12
C PRO A 196 4.82 27.01 -20.76
N ILE A 197 4.47 26.63 -21.98
CA ILE A 197 5.27 25.69 -22.77
C ILE A 197 6.64 26.36 -23.01
N HIS A 198 7.70 25.87 -22.35
CA HIS A 198 9.04 26.47 -22.48
C HIS A 198 9.47 26.67 -23.95
N GLU A 199 10.08 27.81 -24.22
CA GLU A 199 10.51 28.22 -25.57
C GLU A 199 11.66 27.38 -26.12
N THR A 200 12.53 26.82 -25.27
CA THR A 200 13.70 26.04 -25.69
C THR A 200 13.61 24.59 -25.26
N LEU A 201 13.94 23.65 -26.16
CA LEU A 201 14.14 22.24 -25.85
C LEU A 201 15.64 21.95 -25.67
N PRO A 202 16.03 21.11 -24.70
CA PRO A 202 17.38 20.57 -24.64
C PRO A 202 17.74 19.81 -25.92
N ASP A 203 19.03 19.77 -26.25
CA ASP A 203 19.61 19.15 -27.45
C ASP A 203 19.01 17.77 -27.79
N ASP A 204 19.03 16.85 -26.81
CA ASP A 204 18.62 15.46 -27.00
C ASP A 204 17.12 15.21 -26.76
N PHE A 205 16.30 16.25 -26.63
CA PHE A 205 14.88 16.13 -26.33
C PHE A 205 14.01 16.37 -27.56
N VAL A 206 12.84 15.75 -27.55
CA VAL A 206 11.77 16.03 -28.51
C VAL A 206 10.49 16.41 -27.77
N GLU A 207 9.69 17.25 -28.40
CA GLU A 207 8.34 17.58 -27.96
C GLU A 207 7.33 16.84 -28.83
N ILE A 208 6.36 16.26 -28.17
CA ILE A 208 5.38 15.35 -28.75
C ILE A 208 4.00 15.89 -28.40
N ARG A 209 3.13 15.95 -29.41
CA ARG A 209 1.69 16.00 -29.21
C ARG A 209 1.20 14.56 -29.00
N PRO A 210 0.81 14.19 -27.77
CA PRO A 210 0.37 12.83 -27.48
C PRO A 210 -1.03 12.60 -28.04
N GLU A 211 -1.23 11.50 -28.75
CA GLU A 211 -2.51 11.10 -29.35
C GLU A 211 -3.17 9.96 -28.56
N ALA A 212 -2.37 9.20 -27.78
CA ALA A 212 -2.87 8.17 -26.88
C ALA A 212 -1.87 7.89 -25.75
N PHE A 213 -2.38 7.55 -24.57
CA PHE A 213 -1.61 7.21 -23.38
C PHE A 213 -1.96 5.81 -22.89
N GLY A 214 -0.95 5.03 -22.48
CA GLY A 214 -1.19 3.74 -21.82
C GLY A 214 -1.49 3.94 -20.33
N LEU A 215 -2.65 3.45 -19.86
CA LEU A 215 -3.00 3.46 -18.45
C LEU A 215 -2.42 2.22 -17.75
N ASN A 216 -1.73 2.42 -16.62
CA ASN A 216 -1.04 1.38 -15.86
C ASN A 216 -1.46 1.34 -14.40
N PHE A 217 -1.48 0.14 -13.81
CA PHE A 217 -1.82 -0.10 -12.40
C PHE A 217 -0.94 0.71 -11.43
N ARG A 218 0.32 0.95 -11.81
CA ARG A 218 1.23 1.80 -11.04
C ARG A 218 0.65 3.18 -10.74
N TYR A 219 0.00 3.82 -11.72
CA TYR A 219 -0.53 5.17 -11.56
C TYR A 219 -1.65 5.18 -10.53
N LEU A 220 -2.52 4.16 -10.54
CA LEU A 220 -3.52 3.98 -9.50
C LEU A 220 -2.87 3.88 -8.12
N MET A 221 -1.82 3.05 -7.96
CA MET A 221 -1.17 2.92 -6.66
C MET A 221 -0.52 4.22 -6.17
N VAL A 222 0.04 5.04 -7.09
CA VAL A 222 0.54 6.37 -6.77
C VAL A 222 -0.60 7.31 -6.37
N SER A 223 -1.69 7.35 -7.14
CA SER A 223 -2.88 8.16 -6.81
C SER A 223 -3.53 7.77 -5.49
N MET A 224 -3.50 6.50 -5.12
CA MET A 224 -4.03 6.00 -3.85
C MET A 224 -3.06 6.18 -2.66
N GLY A 225 -1.90 6.81 -2.87
CA GLY A 225 -0.87 6.98 -1.84
C GLY A 225 -0.18 5.68 -1.40
N GLN A 226 -0.37 4.58 -2.14
CA GLN A 226 0.17 3.25 -1.83
C GLN A 226 1.60 3.03 -2.35
N LEU A 227 2.04 3.83 -3.32
CA LEU A 227 3.42 3.87 -3.79
C LEU A 227 3.96 5.29 -3.74
N LYS A 228 5.20 5.44 -3.29
CA LYS A 228 5.92 6.73 -3.39
C LYS A 228 6.18 7.08 -4.86
N GLY A 229 5.88 8.33 -5.24
CA GLY A 229 6.15 8.88 -6.57
C GLY A 229 5.18 10.00 -6.94
N LYS A 230 5.52 10.80 -7.95
CA LYS A 230 4.65 11.85 -8.52
C LYS A 230 4.39 11.67 -10.01
N VAL A 231 5.08 10.74 -10.66
CA VAL A 231 5.09 10.61 -12.11
C VAL A 231 3.92 9.76 -12.59
N MET A 232 3.13 10.30 -13.51
CA MET A 232 1.79 9.84 -13.86
C MET A 232 1.61 9.82 -15.37
N GLY A 233 2.25 8.88 -16.08
CA GLY A 233 2.18 8.80 -17.54
C GLY A 233 3.55 8.52 -18.14
N PHE A 234 3.94 7.24 -18.18
CA PHE A 234 5.24 6.81 -18.69
C PHE A 234 5.20 6.45 -20.15
N GLU A 235 4.09 5.97 -20.66
CA GLU A 235 3.99 5.51 -22.05
C GLU A 235 2.87 6.23 -22.79
N TYR A 236 3.17 6.58 -24.03
CA TYR A 236 2.24 7.23 -24.93
C TYR A 236 2.71 7.06 -26.37
N SER A 237 1.83 7.40 -27.30
CA SER A 237 2.11 7.51 -28.71
C SER A 237 1.58 8.84 -29.23
N GLY A 238 2.15 9.32 -30.33
CA GLY A 238 1.77 10.63 -30.86
C GLY A 238 2.68 11.08 -31.98
N ARG A 239 2.71 12.40 -32.19
CA ARG A 239 3.49 13.04 -33.26
C ARG A 239 4.50 14.00 -32.69
N ILE A 240 5.69 14.00 -33.27
CA ILE A 240 6.72 15.00 -32.94
C ILE A 240 6.26 16.37 -33.45
N THR A 241 6.20 17.36 -32.57
CA THR A 241 5.87 18.75 -32.90
C THR A 241 7.11 19.64 -32.96
N ARG A 242 8.13 19.33 -32.16
CA ARG A 242 9.38 20.10 -32.10
C ARG A 242 10.55 19.19 -31.74
N LEU A 243 11.71 19.52 -32.29
CA LEU A 243 12.97 18.82 -32.04
C LEU A 243 13.90 19.76 -31.25
N GLY A 244 14.68 19.20 -30.32
CA GLY A 244 15.87 19.87 -29.79
C GLY A 244 16.91 20.09 -30.90
N PRO A 245 17.96 20.88 -30.63
CA PRO A 245 19.03 21.14 -31.60
C PRO A 245 19.70 19.89 -32.21
N ASN A 246 19.86 18.81 -31.44
CA ASN A 246 20.59 17.61 -31.84
C ASN A 246 19.80 16.34 -31.46
N PRO A 247 18.62 16.10 -32.04
CA PRO A 247 17.82 14.94 -31.67
C PRO A 247 18.52 13.67 -32.16
N SER A 248 18.68 12.67 -31.29
CA SER A 248 19.24 11.39 -31.69
C SER A 248 18.33 10.67 -32.71
N HIS A 249 18.89 9.68 -33.42
CA HIS A 249 18.15 8.69 -34.23
C HIS A 249 17.43 9.23 -35.49
N GLY A 250 17.78 10.42 -35.97
CA GLY A 250 17.29 10.96 -37.25
C GLY A 250 15.78 11.26 -37.28
N LEU A 251 15.21 11.58 -36.11
CA LEU A 251 13.80 11.93 -35.91
C LEU A 251 13.42 13.22 -36.66
N LYS A 252 12.19 13.27 -37.17
CA LYS A 252 11.64 14.42 -37.90
C LYS A 252 10.33 14.91 -37.28
N ILE A 253 10.04 16.19 -37.49
CA ILE A 253 8.71 16.75 -37.17
C ILE A 253 7.64 15.98 -37.96
N ASN A 254 6.51 15.70 -37.30
CA ASN A 254 5.39 14.88 -37.76
C ASN A 254 5.61 13.36 -37.78
N ASP A 255 6.80 12.86 -37.43
CA ASP A 255 7.01 11.41 -37.28
C ASP A 255 5.99 10.84 -36.28
N ARG A 256 5.40 9.70 -36.64
CA ARG A 256 4.54 8.89 -35.77
C ARG A 256 5.44 8.09 -34.84
N ILE A 257 5.22 8.20 -33.54
CA ILE A 257 6.07 7.55 -32.55
C ILE A 257 5.26 6.86 -31.46
N CYS A 258 5.93 5.96 -30.74
CA CYS A 258 5.62 5.57 -29.37
C CYS A 258 6.82 5.92 -28.49
N ALA A 259 6.58 6.22 -27.23
CA ALA A 259 7.65 6.61 -26.31
C ALA A 259 7.45 6.05 -24.91
N LEU A 260 8.57 5.87 -24.22
CA LEU A 260 8.64 5.66 -22.78
C LEU A 260 9.45 6.79 -22.13
N THR A 261 8.85 7.46 -21.14
CA THR A 261 9.51 8.47 -20.31
C THR A 261 9.48 8.05 -18.84
N HIS A 262 10.53 8.40 -18.12
CA HIS A 262 10.62 8.20 -16.67
C HIS A 262 10.19 9.43 -15.86
N ASN A 263 9.93 10.57 -16.52
CA ASN A 263 9.50 11.85 -15.93
C ASN A 263 8.29 12.46 -16.68
N GLY A 264 7.23 11.66 -16.90
CA GLY A 264 6.06 12.08 -17.67
C GLY A 264 4.75 12.24 -16.88
N HIS A 265 3.81 12.94 -17.51
CA HIS A 265 2.44 13.11 -17.03
C HIS A 265 1.46 12.87 -18.18
N TYR A 266 0.19 12.54 -17.88
CA TYR A 266 -0.89 12.75 -18.83
C TYR A 266 -0.98 14.25 -19.07
N SER A 267 -0.56 14.69 -20.25
CA SER A 267 -0.42 16.11 -20.57
C SER A 267 -0.78 16.38 -22.02
N ASN A 268 -1.19 17.60 -22.34
CA ASN A 268 -1.49 17.99 -23.72
C ASN A 268 -0.23 18.16 -24.59
N THR A 269 0.96 18.24 -23.97
CA THR A 269 2.26 18.27 -24.62
C THR A 269 3.25 17.47 -23.77
N VAL A 270 4.04 16.58 -24.38
CA VAL A 270 5.03 15.80 -23.63
C VAL A 270 6.43 16.05 -24.18
N ARG A 271 7.40 16.12 -23.27
CA ARG A 271 8.82 16.22 -23.60
C ARG A 271 9.55 14.99 -23.10
N VAL A 272 10.37 14.44 -23.96
CA VAL A 272 11.10 13.21 -23.66
C VAL A 272 12.44 13.23 -24.35
N HIS A 273 13.40 12.58 -23.70
CA HIS A 273 14.69 12.32 -24.31
C HIS A 273 14.50 11.43 -25.54
N SER A 274 15.18 11.75 -26.65
CA SER A 274 15.08 11.08 -27.94
C SER A 274 15.32 9.57 -27.87
N ASP A 275 16.23 9.10 -27.01
CA ASP A 275 16.44 7.68 -26.67
C ASP A 275 15.19 6.92 -26.17
N GLY A 276 14.21 7.62 -25.59
CA GLY A 276 12.96 7.02 -25.13
C GLY A 276 11.90 6.90 -26.23
N VAL A 277 12.23 7.29 -27.47
CA VAL A 277 11.29 7.44 -28.58
C VAL A 277 11.64 6.45 -29.68
N ALA A 278 10.61 5.84 -30.25
CA ALA A 278 10.76 5.01 -31.43
C ALA A 278 9.62 5.26 -32.43
N ARG A 279 9.97 5.25 -33.72
CA ARG A 279 9.00 5.40 -34.81
C ARG A 279 8.09 4.19 -34.87
N ILE A 280 6.80 4.45 -35.11
CA ILE A 280 5.82 3.38 -35.32
C ILE A 280 5.49 3.26 -36.81
N PRO A 281 5.15 2.05 -37.29
CA PRO A 281 4.66 1.84 -38.65
C PRO A 281 3.43 2.70 -38.98
N ASP A 282 3.24 3.02 -40.25
CA ASP A 282 2.12 3.86 -40.71
C ASP A 282 0.75 3.21 -40.52
N ASP A 283 0.71 1.87 -40.56
CA ASP A 283 -0.49 1.05 -40.35
C ASP A 283 -0.82 0.82 -38.87
N MET A 284 0.09 1.14 -37.95
CA MET A 284 -0.14 1.04 -36.51
C MET A 284 -0.89 2.27 -35.98
N THR A 285 -2.05 2.06 -35.38
CA THR A 285 -2.81 3.14 -34.73
C THR A 285 -2.09 3.65 -33.48
N PHE A 286 -2.32 4.91 -33.11
CA PHE A 286 -1.76 5.49 -31.88
C PHE A 286 -2.25 4.76 -30.63
N ASP A 287 -3.52 4.37 -30.57
CA ASP A 287 -4.08 3.59 -29.47
C ASP A 287 -3.35 2.26 -29.28
N VAL A 288 -3.07 1.51 -30.36
CA VAL A 288 -2.24 0.29 -30.30
C VAL A 288 -0.81 0.62 -29.86
N ALA A 289 -0.18 1.59 -30.50
CA ALA A 289 1.20 1.98 -30.21
C ALA A 289 1.42 2.40 -28.75
N ALA A 290 0.44 3.05 -28.11
CA ALA A 290 0.52 3.47 -26.72
C ALA A 290 0.47 2.29 -25.71
N THR A 291 0.12 1.08 -26.17
CA THR A 291 0.14 -0.12 -25.33
C THR A 291 1.48 -0.82 -25.27
N ILE A 292 2.40 -0.50 -26.18
CA ILE A 292 3.60 -1.31 -26.43
C ILE A 292 4.74 -1.00 -25.43
N PRO A 293 5.19 0.26 -25.25
CA PRO A 293 6.49 0.52 -24.64
C PRO A 293 6.66 -0.07 -23.25
N MET A 294 5.77 0.22 -22.30
CA MET A 294 5.98 -0.17 -20.91
C MET A 294 5.92 -1.69 -20.74
N ILE A 295 4.87 -2.33 -21.27
CA ILE A 295 4.61 -3.74 -20.98
C ILE A 295 5.59 -4.67 -21.69
N PHE A 296 5.96 -4.36 -22.94
CA PHE A 296 6.92 -5.17 -23.68
C PHE A 296 8.35 -4.92 -23.23
N ILE A 297 8.74 -3.69 -22.87
CA ILE A 297 10.08 -3.45 -22.31
C ILE A 297 10.24 -4.22 -20.99
N ILE A 298 9.23 -4.20 -20.11
CA ILE A 298 9.28 -4.98 -18.86
C ILE A 298 9.40 -6.47 -19.18
N ALA A 299 8.54 -7.02 -20.04
CA ALA A 299 8.53 -8.45 -20.34
C ALA A 299 9.83 -8.91 -21.04
N TYR A 300 10.32 -8.16 -22.03
CA TYR A 300 11.54 -8.48 -22.75
C TYR A 300 12.76 -8.37 -21.84
N HIS A 301 12.89 -7.26 -21.10
CA HIS A 301 14.02 -7.08 -20.19
C HIS A 301 14.01 -8.12 -19.06
N ALA A 302 12.83 -8.52 -18.57
CA ALA A 302 12.69 -9.56 -17.56
C ALA A 302 13.10 -10.93 -18.08
N LEU A 303 12.52 -11.38 -19.19
CA LEU A 303 12.71 -12.75 -19.67
C LEU A 303 14.03 -12.93 -20.43
N VAL A 304 14.39 -11.96 -21.29
CA VAL A 304 15.55 -12.07 -22.19
C VAL A 304 16.83 -11.60 -21.50
N ASP A 305 16.86 -10.38 -20.96
CA ASP A 305 18.11 -9.82 -20.45
C ASP A 305 18.41 -10.29 -19.00
N THR A 306 17.39 -10.30 -18.14
CA THR A 306 17.56 -10.55 -16.70
C THR A 306 17.55 -12.05 -16.39
N ALA A 307 16.46 -12.74 -16.74
CA ALA A 307 16.34 -14.18 -16.54
C ALA A 307 17.13 -15.00 -17.57
N ARG A 308 17.41 -14.45 -18.76
CA ARG A 308 18.05 -15.21 -19.86
C ARG A 308 17.33 -16.54 -20.07
N LEU A 309 16.01 -16.46 -20.22
CA LEU A 309 15.16 -17.63 -20.43
C LEU A 309 15.61 -18.37 -21.69
N GLU A 310 15.81 -19.66 -21.58
CA GLU A 310 16.25 -20.52 -22.66
C GLU A 310 15.10 -21.40 -23.20
N SER A 311 15.29 -21.90 -24.42
CA SER A 311 14.32 -22.80 -25.04
C SER A 311 14.20 -24.10 -24.23
N GLY A 312 12.98 -24.56 -24.01
CA GLY A 312 12.69 -25.77 -23.22
C GLY A 312 12.62 -25.56 -21.70
N GLU A 313 13.08 -24.43 -21.17
CA GLU A 313 12.91 -24.06 -19.76
C GLU A 313 11.44 -23.80 -19.42
N THR A 314 11.10 -23.95 -18.15
CA THR A 314 9.78 -23.65 -17.60
C THR A 314 9.70 -22.22 -17.06
N VAL A 315 8.63 -21.51 -17.40
CA VAL A 315 8.38 -20.15 -16.91
C VAL A 315 6.98 -20.04 -16.29
N LEU A 316 6.91 -19.51 -15.08
CA LEU A 316 5.66 -19.11 -14.42
C LEU A 316 5.45 -17.60 -14.59
N ILE A 317 4.32 -17.22 -15.19
CA ILE A 317 3.91 -15.83 -15.41
C ILE A 317 2.66 -15.52 -14.59
N HIS A 318 2.79 -14.66 -13.60
CA HIS A 318 1.65 -14.22 -12.81
C HIS A 318 0.81 -13.15 -13.54
N ALA A 319 -0.49 -13.11 -13.21
CA ALA A 319 -1.46 -12.16 -13.77
C ALA A 319 -1.47 -12.14 -15.32
N ALA A 320 -1.45 -13.34 -15.92
CA ALA A 320 -1.19 -13.55 -17.35
C ALA A 320 -2.15 -12.84 -18.31
N ALA A 321 -3.39 -12.59 -17.90
CA ALA A 321 -4.37 -11.87 -18.72
C ALA A 321 -4.20 -10.34 -18.69
N GLY A 322 -3.30 -9.80 -17.87
CA GLY A 322 -2.91 -8.40 -17.88
C GLY A 322 -1.90 -8.07 -18.98
N GLY A 323 -1.63 -6.79 -19.21
CA GLY A 323 -0.74 -6.35 -20.30
C GLY A 323 0.67 -6.96 -20.26
N VAL A 324 1.36 -6.89 -19.12
CA VAL A 324 2.71 -7.48 -18.99
C VAL A 324 2.67 -9.00 -19.14
N GLY A 325 1.66 -9.66 -18.55
CA GLY A 325 1.50 -11.11 -18.64
C GLY A 325 1.34 -11.59 -20.08
N GLN A 326 0.52 -10.89 -20.88
CA GLN A 326 0.34 -11.21 -22.30
C GLN A 326 1.62 -10.99 -23.10
N ALA A 327 2.32 -9.86 -22.89
CA ALA A 327 3.60 -9.59 -23.53
C ALA A 327 4.64 -10.67 -23.18
N ALA A 328 4.70 -11.08 -21.92
CA ALA A 328 5.59 -12.14 -21.43
C ALA A 328 5.27 -13.51 -22.06
N ILE A 329 3.99 -13.85 -22.24
CA ILE A 329 3.59 -15.08 -22.94
C ILE A 329 4.10 -15.08 -24.37
N MET A 330 3.90 -13.98 -25.11
CA MET A 330 4.33 -13.88 -26.50
C MET A 330 5.86 -14.01 -26.63
N ILE A 331 6.61 -13.35 -25.76
CA ILE A 331 8.08 -13.43 -25.74
C ILE A 331 8.55 -14.83 -25.35
N ALA A 332 7.99 -15.43 -24.30
CA ALA A 332 8.32 -16.80 -23.88
C ALA A 332 8.03 -17.83 -24.97
N LYS A 333 6.97 -17.64 -25.76
CA LYS A 333 6.68 -18.47 -26.94
C LYS A 333 7.72 -18.33 -28.04
N CYS A 334 8.15 -17.10 -28.35
CA CYS A 334 9.21 -16.86 -29.33
C CYS A 334 10.51 -17.58 -28.94
N ILE A 335 10.81 -17.65 -27.64
CA ILE A 335 11.98 -18.37 -27.09
C ILE A 335 11.79 -19.90 -27.13
N GLY A 336 10.55 -20.39 -27.11
CA GLY A 336 10.24 -21.82 -27.03
C GLY A 336 10.25 -22.38 -25.60
N ALA A 337 9.89 -21.55 -24.62
CA ALA A 337 9.75 -21.97 -23.22
C ALA A 337 8.41 -22.69 -22.95
N LYS A 338 8.38 -23.52 -21.90
CA LYS A 338 7.17 -24.16 -21.37
C LYS A 338 6.48 -23.21 -20.40
N ILE A 339 5.29 -22.75 -20.76
CA ILE A 339 4.62 -21.65 -20.06
C ILE A 339 3.59 -22.20 -19.07
N PHE A 340 3.69 -21.74 -17.83
CA PHE A 340 2.69 -21.83 -16.78
C PHE A 340 2.22 -20.42 -16.41
N VAL A 341 0.95 -20.28 -16.06
CA VAL A 341 0.36 -18.97 -15.76
C VAL A 341 -0.54 -18.99 -14.54
N THR A 342 -0.68 -17.84 -13.88
CA THR A 342 -1.81 -17.61 -12.97
C THR A 342 -2.80 -16.61 -13.52
N VAL A 343 -4.07 -16.85 -13.23
CA VAL A 343 -5.21 -16.11 -13.77
C VAL A 343 -6.37 -16.14 -12.78
N GLU A 344 -7.15 -15.07 -12.75
CA GLU A 344 -8.13 -14.80 -11.68
C GLU A 344 -9.59 -15.17 -11.99
N SER A 345 -9.92 -15.48 -13.26
CA SER A 345 -11.30 -15.78 -13.68
C SER A 345 -11.36 -16.75 -14.86
N ASN A 346 -12.46 -17.49 -14.98
CA ASN A 346 -12.68 -18.43 -16.07
C ASN A 346 -12.76 -17.75 -17.44
N GLU A 347 -13.38 -16.58 -17.52
CA GLU A 347 -13.42 -15.77 -18.75
C GLU A 347 -12.01 -15.47 -19.27
N LYS A 348 -11.08 -15.11 -18.36
CA LYS A 348 -9.69 -14.85 -18.70
C LYS A 348 -8.92 -16.14 -19.06
N ARG A 349 -9.26 -17.29 -18.46
CA ARG A 349 -8.72 -18.61 -18.85
C ARG A 349 -9.09 -18.97 -20.29
N ASP A 350 -10.37 -18.81 -20.63
CA ASP A 350 -10.88 -19.09 -21.97
C ASP A 350 -10.20 -18.22 -23.02
N PHE A 351 -10.00 -16.94 -22.71
CA PHE A 351 -9.25 -16.04 -23.57
C PHE A 351 -7.79 -16.47 -23.74
N LEU A 352 -7.06 -16.77 -22.66
CA LEU A 352 -5.66 -17.20 -22.78
C LEU A 352 -5.53 -18.50 -23.57
N THR A 353 -6.52 -19.39 -23.48
CA THR A 353 -6.60 -20.62 -24.28
C THR A 353 -6.80 -20.28 -25.76
N LYS A 354 -7.76 -19.41 -26.09
CA LYS A 354 -8.07 -19.06 -27.49
C LYS A 354 -7.00 -18.21 -28.17
N ALA A 355 -6.52 -17.17 -27.47
CA ALA A 355 -5.58 -16.20 -28.02
C ALA A 355 -4.14 -16.72 -28.02
N TYR A 356 -3.75 -17.48 -26.99
CA TYR A 356 -2.38 -17.91 -26.80
C TYR A 356 -2.21 -19.42 -26.69
N GLY A 357 -3.25 -20.25 -26.89
CA GLY A 357 -3.10 -21.70 -26.89
C GLY A 357 -2.53 -22.27 -25.59
N ILE A 358 -2.63 -21.55 -24.47
CA ILE A 358 -2.14 -22.03 -23.19
C ILE A 358 -3.08 -23.17 -22.73
N PRO A 359 -2.58 -24.37 -22.40
CA PRO A 359 -3.43 -25.47 -21.97
C PRO A 359 -4.11 -25.16 -20.62
N PRO A 360 -5.37 -25.59 -20.40
CA PRO A 360 -6.04 -25.42 -19.10
C PRO A 360 -5.26 -25.99 -17.91
N ASN A 361 -4.50 -27.07 -18.11
CA ASN A 361 -3.66 -27.70 -17.08
C ASN A 361 -2.44 -26.86 -16.68
N ASN A 362 -2.09 -25.83 -17.47
CA ASN A 362 -0.99 -24.92 -17.20
C ASN A 362 -1.48 -23.58 -16.59
N MET A 363 -2.77 -23.49 -16.24
CA MET A 363 -3.38 -22.28 -15.70
C MET A 363 -3.85 -22.50 -14.26
N PHE A 364 -3.35 -21.67 -13.34
CA PHE A 364 -3.64 -21.76 -11.91
C PHE A 364 -4.29 -20.49 -11.36
N SER A 365 -4.86 -20.56 -10.15
CA SER A 365 -5.45 -19.39 -9.48
C SER A 365 -4.37 -18.36 -9.14
N SER A 366 -4.67 -17.07 -9.33
CA SER A 366 -3.82 -15.98 -8.86
C SER A 366 -4.31 -15.34 -7.55
N ARG A 367 -5.39 -15.87 -6.96
CA ARG A 367 -6.06 -15.29 -5.78
C ARG A 367 -5.64 -15.91 -4.46
N ASP A 368 -5.01 -17.06 -4.52
CA ASP A 368 -4.64 -17.90 -3.39
C ASP A 368 -3.34 -18.63 -3.72
N ASN A 369 -2.79 -19.34 -2.73
CA ASN A 369 -1.53 -20.07 -2.87
C ASN A 369 -1.67 -21.46 -3.53
N SER A 370 -2.86 -21.86 -4.00
CA SER A 370 -3.06 -23.19 -4.60
C SER A 370 -2.21 -23.43 -5.84
N PHE A 371 -1.78 -22.36 -6.52
CA PHE A 371 -0.87 -22.48 -7.65
C PHE A 371 0.46 -23.15 -7.28
N ALA A 372 0.94 -23.00 -6.03
CA ALA A 372 2.24 -23.52 -5.65
C ALA A 372 2.26 -25.06 -5.70
N ALA A 373 1.31 -25.70 -5.03
CA ALA A 373 1.17 -27.16 -5.07
C ALA A 373 0.90 -27.67 -6.50
N ALA A 374 0.06 -26.96 -7.26
CA ALA A 374 -0.29 -27.35 -8.61
C ALA A 374 0.89 -27.24 -9.60
N ILE A 375 1.73 -26.21 -9.45
CA ILE A 375 2.99 -26.05 -10.21
C ILE A 375 3.96 -27.17 -9.87
N MET A 376 4.15 -27.47 -8.59
CA MET A 376 5.03 -28.57 -8.19
C MET A 376 4.55 -29.89 -8.80
N ALA A 377 3.25 -30.17 -8.77
CA ALA A 377 2.69 -31.36 -9.42
C ALA A 377 2.89 -31.35 -10.95
N ALA A 378 2.68 -30.21 -11.61
CA ALA A 378 2.82 -30.08 -13.06
C ALA A 378 4.29 -30.10 -13.55
N THR A 379 5.25 -29.96 -12.65
CA THR A 379 6.70 -29.94 -12.94
C THR A 379 7.44 -31.15 -12.38
N ASP A 380 6.73 -32.24 -12.04
CA ASP A 380 7.29 -33.44 -11.41
C ASP A 380 8.12 -33.10 -10.15
N PHE A 381 7.63 -32.16 -9.36
CA PHE A 381 8.24 -31.60 -8.16
C PHE A 381 9.61 -30.94 -8.36
N LYS A 382 9.97 -30.60 -9.61
CA LYS A 382 11.20 -29.84 -9.90
C LYS A 382 11.05 -28.36 -9.61
N GLY A 383 9.84 -27.80 -9.76
CA GLY A 383 9.61 -26.37 -9.72
C GLY A 383 9.82 -25.69 -11.08
N VAL A 384 9.82 -24.35 -11.09
CA VAL A 384 9.97 -23.55 -12.31
C VAL A 384 11.36 -22.90 -12.43
N ASP A 385 11.87 -22.84 -13.66
CA ASP A 385 13.20 -22.31 -13.93
C ASP A 385 13.20 -20.76 -13.92
N VAL A 386 12.11 -20.14 -14.38
CA VAL A 386 11.90 -18.68 -14.32
C VAL A 386 10.54 -18.37 -13.71
N LEU A 387 10.50 -17.37 -12.82
CA LEU A 387 9.26 -16.78 -12.32
C LEU A 387 9.24 -15.28 -12.63
N LEU A 388 8.27 -14.84 -13.42
CA LEU A 388 7.94 -13.42 -13.57
C LEU A 388 6.86 -13.05 -12.56
N ASN A 389 7.26 -12.51 -11.41
CA ASN A 389 6.35 -12.23 -10.31
C ASN A 389 5.79 -10.80 -10.30
N SER A 390 4.48 -10.70 -10.10
CA SER A 390 3.77 -9.46 -9.81
C SER A 390 2.83 -9.56 -8.60
N LEU A 391 2.81 -10.71 -7.92
CA LEU A 391 2.01 -10.92 -6.71
C LEU A 391 2.79 -10.44 -5.47
N SER A 392 2.13 -10.34 -4.32
CA SER A 392 2.75 -9.78 -3.11
C SER A 392 2.39 -10.57 -1.85
N GLY A 393 3.15 -10.38 -0.79
CA GLY A 393 2.98 -11.02 0.51
C GLY A 393 3.24 -12.52 0.42
N GLU A 394 2.35 -13.30 1.01
CA GLU A 394 2.43 -14.76 1.03
C GLU A 394 2.50 -15.34 -0.38
N LEU A 395 1.83 -14.76 -1.37
CA LEU A 395 1.86 -15.26 -2.74
C LEU A 395 3.25 -15.09 -3.41
N LEU A 396 4.00 -14.04 -3.06
CA LEU A 396 5.41 -13.92 -3.49
C LEU A 396 6.27 -15.00 -2.83
N GLN A 397 6.08 -15.23 -1.53
CA GLN A 397 6.80 -16.28 -0.79
C GLN A 397 6.50 -17.67 -1.36
N GLU A 398 5.26 -17.95 -1.73
CA GLU A 398 4.86 -19.22 -2.36
C GLU A 398 5.46 -19.37 -3.75
N GLY A 399 5.48 -18.31 -4.57
CA GLY A 399 6.22 -18.30 -5.82
C GLY A 399 7.71 -18.62 -5.63
N TRP A 400 8.35 -17.99 -4.64
CA TRP A 400 9.75 -18.25 -4.26
C TRP A 400 9.99 -19.70 -3.84
N ASN A 401 9.03 -20.33 -3.16
CA ASN A 401 9.11 -21.74 -2.76
C ASN A 401 8.99 -22.70 -3.95
N THR A 402 8.33 -22.31 -5.05
CA THR A 402 8.14 -23.13 -6.27
C THR A 402 9.31 -23.12 -7.25
N MET A 403 10.36 -22.37 -6.98
CA MET A 403 11.52 -22.24 -7.86
C MET A 403 12.34 -23.54 -7.93
N ALA A 404 12.78 -23.90 -9.14
CA ALA A 404 13.72 -24.99 -9.39
C ALA A 404 15.15 -24.66 -8.96
N TYR A 405 16.03 -25.66 -8.96
CA TYR A 405 17.47 -25.45 -8.80
C TYR A 405 18.00 -24.52 -9.89
N HIS A 406 18.82 -23.55 -9.51
CA HIS A 406 19.33 -22.47 -10.37
C HIS A 406 18.24 -21.55 -10.96
N GLY A 407 17.03 -21.58 -10.39
CA GLY A 407 15.93 -20.76 -10.85
C GLY A 407 16.20 -19.25 -10.76
N ARG A 408 15.43 -18.47 -11.53
CA ARG A 408 15.51 -17.00 -11.55
C ARG A 408 14.15 -16.38 -11.31
N LEU A 409 13.96 -15.76 -10.15
CA LEU A 409 12.77 -14.96 -9.86
C LEU A 409 13.04 -13.52 -10.27
N VAL A 410 12.22 -13.02 -11.19
CA VAL A 410 12.21 -11.63 -11.63
C VAL A 410 10.99 -10.92 -11.06
N GLU A 411 11.24 -10.03 -10.09
CA GLU A 411 10.23 -9.26 -9.38
C GLU A 411 9.92 -7.96 -10.12
N ILE A 412 8.67 -7.76 -10.52
CA ILE A 412 8.20 -6.50 -11.10
C ILE A 412 7.21 -5.74 -10.19
N GLY A 413 6.76 -6.38 -9.10
CA GLY A 413 5.98 -5.74 -8.04
C GLY A 413 6.85 -4.83 -7.17
N LYS A 414 6.24 -3.78 -6.63
CA LYS A 414 6.94 -2.77 -5.81
C LYS A 414 6.49 -2.71 -4.37
N ARG A 415 5.32 -3.27 -4.05
CA ARG A 415 4.66 -3.12 -2.76
C ARG A 415 5.54 -3.65 -1.62
N ASP A 416 5.99 -4.89 -1.74
CA ASP A 416 6.76 -5.54 -0.67
C ASP A 416 8.16 -4.96 -0.52
N ILE A 417 8.80 -4.58 -1.64
CA ILE A 417 10.11 -3.90 -1.64
C ILE A 417 9.99 -2.55 -0.91
N GLN A 418 8.98 -1.73 -1.21
CA GLN A 418 8.82 -0.42 -0.56
C GLN A 418 8.44 -0.52 0.92
N LEU A 419 7.76 -1.61 1.30
CA LEU A 419 7.41 -1.90 2.69
C LEU A 419 8.53 -2.62 3.45
N ASN A 420 9.67 -2.87 2.81
CA ASN A 420 10.80 -3.60 3.38
C ASN A 420 10.38 -4.93 4.03
N LYS A 421 9.56 -5.71 3.30
CA LYS A 421 9.14 -7.03 3.78
C LYS A 421 10.28 -8.04 3.68
N ASN A 422 10.23 -9.05 4.55
CA ASN A 422 11.16 -10.15 4.55
C ASN A 422 10.76 -11.20 3.50
N LEU A 423 11.77 -11.80 2.86
CA LEU A 423 11.64 -12.99 2.01
C LEU A 423 12.47 -14.11 2.66
N GLU A 424 11.93 -15.32 2.76
CA GLU A 424 12.65 -16.41 3.44
C GLU A 424 13.89 -16.84 2.64
N MET A 425 14.99 -17.06 3.34
CA MET A 425 16.26 -17.45 2.71
C MET A 425 16.36 -18.94 2.40
N LEU A 426 15.46 -19.77 2.94
CA LEU A 426 15.55 -21.23 2.80
C LEU A 426 15.59 -21.68 1.33
N PRO A 427 14.74 -21.17 0.41
CA PRO A 427 14.82 -21.54 -1.01
C PRO A 427 16.19 -21.28 -1.66
N SER A 428 16.95 -20.28 -1.20
CA SER A 428 18.27 -19.93 -1.76
C SER A 428 19.29 -21.07 -1.72
N HIS A 429 19.09 -22.11 -0.90
CA HIS A 429 19.95 -23.32 -0.94
C HIS A 429 19.93 -24.02 -2.31
N ARG A 430 18.91 -23.77 -3.13
CA ARG A 430 18.78 -24.26 -4.52
C ARG A 430 19.54 -23.39 -5.53
N ALA A 431 20.41 -22.49 -5.09
CA ALA A 431 21.15 -21.55 -5.92
C ALA A 431 20.24 -20.65 -6.80
N ILE A 432 19.07 -20.27 -6.28
CA ILE A 432 18.11 -19.41 -6.96
C ILE A 432 18.60 -17.96 -6.90
N SER A 433 18.36 -17.21 -7.98
CA SER A 433 18.58 -15.76 -8.03
C SER A 433 17.27 -14.98 -7.91
N PHE A 434 17.34 -13.83 -7.23
CA PHE A 434 16.27 -12.85 -7.15
C PHE A 434 16.73 -11.55 -7.81
N SER A 435 15.94 -11.01 -8.74
CA SER A 435 16.22 -9.73 -9.41
C SER A 435 14.96 -8.87 -9.46
N ALA A 436 15.04 -7.65 -8.92
CA ALA A 436 13.95 -6.69 -9.01
C ALA A 436 14.15 -5.75 -10.21
N ILE A 437 13.11 -5.57 -11.02
CA ILE A 437 13.12 -4.64 -12.16
C ILE A 437 12.28 -3.41 -11.83
N ASP A 438 12.91 -2.25 -11.90
CA ASP A 438 12.24 -0.95 -11.83
C ASP A 438 12.47 -0.17 -13.13
N LEU A 439 11.42 -0.03 -13.93
CA LEU A 439 11.48 0.68 -15.21
C LEU A 439 11.88 2.16 -15.07
N ILE A 440 11.58 2.81 -13.94
CA ILE A 440 12.01 4.19 -13.69
C ILE A 440 13.51 4.23 -13.50
N HIS A 441 14.06 3.30 -12.71
CA HIS A 441 15.50 3.22 -12.51
C HIS A 441 16.21 2.82 -13.81
N LEU A 442 15.61 1.94 -14.61
CA LEU A 442 16.13 1.61 -15.92
C LEU A 442 16.19 2.85 -16.82
N GLY A 443 15.15 3.68 -16.85
CA GLY A 443 15.13 4.95 -17.58
C GLY A 443 16.14 5.98 -17.05
N ASN A 444 16.23 6.15 -15.73
CA ASN A 444 17.10 7.16 -15.11
C ASN A 444 18.60 6.82 -15.22
N TYR A 445 18.96 5.55 -15.05
CA TYR A 445 20.36 5.14 -14.89
C TYR A 445 20.89 4.31 -16.06
N LYS A 446 20.00 3.72 -16.87
CA LYS A 446 20.36 2.81 -17.96
C LYS A 446 19.49 3.07 -19.20
N ASN A 447 19.26 4.34 -19.55
CA ASN A 447 18.36 4.72 -20.65
C ASN A 447 18.69 4.02 -21.98
N ARG A 448 19.98 3.79 -22.28
CA ARG A 448 20.43 3.03 -23.46
C ARG A 448 19.86 1.60 -23.51
N VAL A 449 19.64 0.97 -22.36
CA VAL A 449 18.99 -0.34 -22.28
C VAL A 449 17.52 -0.23 -22.69
N VAL A 450 16.82 0.81 -22.24
CA VAL A 450 15.43 1.10 -22.65
C VAL A 450 15.35 1.27 -24.16
N SER A 451 16.21 2.08 -24.76
CA SER A 451 16.24 2.31 -26.21
C SER A 451 16.48 1.02 -27.01
N ARG A 452 17.49 0.23 -26.62
CA ARG A 452 17.80 -1.06 -27.27
C ARG A 452 16.62 -2.02 -27.17
N VAL A 453 16.02 -2.16 -25.99
CA VAL A 453 14.90 -3.07 -25.77
C VAL A 453 13.67 -2.61 -26.56
N LEU A 454 13.37 -1.32 -26.56
CA LEU A 454 12.26 -0.77 -27.35
C LEU A 454 12.44 -1.04 -28.86
N ALA A 455 13.66 -0.83 -29.38
CA ALA A 455 13.98 -1.15 -30.76
C ALA A 455 13.79 -2.64 -31.07
N SER A 456 14.30 -3.52 -30.19
CA SER A 456 14.15 -4.98 -30.34
C SER A 456 12.68 -5.41 -30.31
N VAL A 457 11.87 -4.79 -29.44
CA VAL A 457 10.43 -5.05 -29.38
C VAL A 457 9.75 -4.65 -30.69
N LEU A 458 10.04 -3.47 -31.22
CA LEU A 458 9.43 -3.03 -32.48
C LEU A 458 9.86 -3.86 -33.69
N GLU A 459 11.06 -4.44 -33.64
CA GLU A 459 11.50 -5.42 -34.63
C GLU A 459 10.64 -6.70 -34.56
N LEU A 460 10.33 -7.22 -33.37
CA LEU A 460 9.42 -8.36 -33.20
C LEU A 460 8.01 -8.06 -33.75
N PHE A 461 7.52 -6.83 -33.59
CA PHE A 461 6.25 -6.40 -34.18
C PHE A 461 6.33 -6.34 -35.71
N SER A 462 7.45 -5.82 -36.24
CA SER A 462 7.68 -5.71 -37.69
C SER A 462 7.78 -7.08 -38.36
N ASN A 463 8.39 -8.05 -37.67
CA ASN A 463 8.49 -9.44 -38.11
C ASN A 463 7.21 -10.25 -37.85
N GLN A 464 6.22 -9.67 -37.19
CA GLN A 464 4.97 -10.31 -36.77
C GLN A 464 5.13 -11.48 -35.79
N ASP A 465 6.30 -11.57 -35.13
CA ASP A 465 6.59 -12.56 -34.08
C ASP A 465 5.71 -12.32 -32.83
N VAL A 466 5.33 -11.06 -32.61
CA VAL A 466 4.40 -10.65 -31.56
C VAL A 466 3.29 -9.77 -32.12
N GLN A 467 2.19 -9.71 -31.37
CA GLN A 467 1.00 -8.92 -31.73
C GLN A 467 0.63 -7.97 -30.57
N PRO A 468 -0.18 -6.93 -30.82
CA PRO A 468 -0.67 -6.08 -29.74
C PRO A 468 -1.46 -6.89 -28.69
N VAL A 469 -1.32 -6.53 -27.41
CA VAL A 469 -2.09 -7.16 -26.33
C VAL A 469 -3.59 -6.91 -26.49
N GLN A 470 -4.42 -7.82 -25.99
CA GLN A 470 -5.88 -7.76 -26.15
C GLN A 470 -6.63 -8.06 -24.83
N PRO A 471 -7.83 -7.49 -24.62
CA PRO A 471 -8.42 -6.39 -25.38
C PRO A 471 -7.72 -5.05 -25.10
N ILE A 472 -7.84 -4.12 -26.04
CA ILE A 472 -7.47 -2.70 -25.83
C ILE A 472 -8.76 -1.91 -25.57
N SER A 473 -8.95 -1.47 -24.33
CA SER A 473 -10.08 -0.62 -23.94
C SER A 473 -9.70 0.85 -24.08
N VAL A 474 -10.28 1.55 -25.05
CA VAL A 474 -10.00 2.97 -25.30
C VAL A 474 -11.03 3.84 -24.59
N LEU A 475 -10.58 4.82 -23.81
CA LEU A 475 -11.41 5.82 -23.12
C LEU A 475 -10.94 7.23 -23.53
N PRO A 476 -11.82 8.22 -23.62
CA PRO A 476 -11.41 9.62 -23.85
C PRO A 476 -10.67 10.18 -22.63
N ILE A 477 -9.88 11.25 -22.80
CA ILE A 477 -9.15 11.88 -21.67
C ILE A 477 -10.10 12.46 -20.62
N SER A 478 -11.30 12.89 -21.05
CA SER A 478 -12.38 13.34 -20.17
C SER A 478 -12.88 12.25 -19.19
N GLU A 479 -12.71 10.97 -19.54
CA GLU A 479 -13.10 9.82 -18.71
C GLU A 479 -11.90 9.17 -17.97
N ILE A 480 -10.78 9.87 -17.83
CA ILE A 480 -9.57 9.30 -17.19
C ILE A 480 -9.87 8.73 -15.80
N GLN A 481 -10.69 9.40 -14.98
CA GLN A 481 -11.11 8.92 -13.66
C GLN A 481 -11.82 7.55 -13.74
N ARG A 482 -12.67 7.33 -14.75
CA ARG A 482 -13.33 6.04 -14.98
C ARG A 482 -12.29 4.95 -15.25
N GLY A 483 -11.25 5.25 -16.02
CA GLY A 483 -10.12 4.35 -16.25
C GLY A 483 -9.46 3.91 -14.94
N PHE A 484 -9.17 4.85 -14.04
CA PHE A 484 -8.61 4.55 -12.71
C PHE A 484 -9.57 3.70 -11.86
N ARG A 485 -10.88 3.94 -11.91
CA ARG A 485 -11.88 3.12 -11.20
C ARG A 485 -11.96 1.69 -11.75
N ILE A 486 -11.81 1.48 -13.06
CA ILE A 486 -11.74 0.14 -13.66
C ILE A 486 -10.51 -0.62 -13.13
N LEU A 487 -9.35 0.05 -13.06
CA LEU A 487 -8.15 -0.52 -12.46
C LEU A 487 -8.37 -0.87 -10.97
N GLN A 488 -8.98 0.04 -10.21
CA GLN A 488 -9.24 -0.15 -8.77
C GLN A 488 -10.15 -1.34 -8.50
N ALA A 489 -11.14 -1.56 -9.35
CA ALA A 489 -12.04 -2.70 -9.24
C ALA A 489 -11.38 -4.05 -9.59
N GLY A 490 -10.12 -4.06 -10.06
CA GLY A 490 -9.44 -5.27 -10.53
C GLY A 490 -10.06 -5.84 -11.82
N LYS A 491 -10.95 -5.11 -12.48
CA LYS A 491 -11.69 -5.57 -13.67
C LYS A 491 -10.91 -5.36 -14.97
N GLN A 492 -9.65 -4.96 -14.89
CA GLN A 492 -8.81 -4.76 -16.07
C GLN A 492 -8.65 -6.08 -16.82
N PHE A 493 -8.95 -6.05 -18.11
CA PHE A 493 -8.65 -7.11 -19.05
C PHE A 493 -7.81 -6.52 -20.18
N GLY A 494 -6.62 -7.07 -20.43
CA GLY A 494 -5.70 -6.51 -21.42
C GLY A 494 -5.17 -5.14 -20.99
N LYS A 495 -5.36 -4.12 -21.82
CA LYS A 495 -4.77 -2.79 -21.63
C LYS A 495 -5.82 -1.69 -21.79
N ILE A 496 -5.76 -0.67 -20.93
CA ILE A 496 -6.59 0.52 -21.05
C ILE A 496 -5.75 1.64 -21.67
N VAL A 497 -6.31 2.34 -22.65
CA VAL A 497 -5.69 3.46 -23.35
C VAL A 497 -6.55 4.69 -23.18
N ILE A 498 -5.93 5.80 -22.80
CA ILE A 498 -6.59 7.10 -22.73
C ILE A 498 -6.26 7.88 -24.01
N LYS A 499 -7.27 8.20 -24.81
CA LYS A 499 -7.14 8.80 -26.14
C LYS A 499 -7.76 10.20 -26.15
N PRO A 500 -6.95 11.27 -26.05
CA PRO A 500 -7.48 12.63 -26.12
C PRO A 500 -8.05 12.94 -27.51
N GLN A 501 -9.22 13.56 -27.54
CA GLN A 501 -9.86 14.05 -28.76
C GLN A 501 -9.77 15.59 -28.84
N PRO A 502 -9.78 16.19 -30.04
CA PRO A 502 -9.69 17.65 -30.21
C PRO A 502 -10.71 18.47 -29.40
N GLY A 503 -11.90 17.92 -29.16
CA GLY A 503 -12.98 18.58 -28.40
C GLY A 503 -13.13 18.12 -26.96
N ASP A 504 -12.21 17.30 -26.43
CA ASP A 504 -12.33 16.80 -25.07
C ASP A 504 -12.21 17.93 -24.03
N LEU A 505 -13.20 17.98 -23.16
CA LEU A 505 -13.28 18.90 -22.04
C LEU A 505 -12.85 18.17 -20.75
N ILE A 506 -11.98 18.82 -19.97
CA ILE A 506 -11.40 18.26 -18.75
C ILE A 506 -11.57 19.21 -17.56
N GLN A 507 -11.57 18.64 -16.36
CA GLN A 507 -11.57 19.40 -15.11
C GLN A 507 -10.17 19.92 -14.81
N VAL A 508 -10.02 21.23 -14.70
CA VAL A 508 -8.76 21.92 -14.39
C VAL A 508 -8.89 22.65 -13.06
N LEU A 509 -7.94 22.44 -12.16
CA LEU A 509 -7.85 23.18 -10.91
C LEU A 509 -7.37 24.60 -11.15
N PRO A 510 -7.93 25.59 -10.44
CA PRO A 510 -7.49 26.97 -10.55
C PRO A 510 -6.06 27.05 -10.04
N THR A 511 -5.23 27.83 -10.73
CA THR A 511 -3.84 28.06 -10.34
C THR A 511 -3.83 28.65 -8.94
N ARG A 512 -3.35 27.91 -7.94
CA ARG A 512 -3.15 28.47 -6.60
C ARG A 512 -2.17 29.63 -6.74
N LYS A 513 -2.62 30.86 -6.49
CA LYS A 513 -1.71 31.99 -6.30
C LYS A 513 -0.88 31.65 -5.08
N VAL A 514 0.40 31.35 -5.31
CA VAL A 514 1.41 31.16 -4.26
C VAL A 514 1.68 32.50 -3.60
#